data_AF-A0A931KZC9-F1
#
_entry.id   AF-A0A931KZC9-F1
#
_cell.length_a   1.000
_cell.length_b   1.000
_cell.length_c   1.000
_cell.angle_alpha   90.00
_cell.angle_beta   90.00
_cell.angle_gamma   90.00
#
_symmetry.space_group_name_H-M   'P 1'
#
loop_
_entity.id
_entity.type
_entity.pdbx_description
1 polymer ?
#
loop_
_entity_poly.entity_id
_entity_poly.type
_entity_poly.pdbx_seq_one_letter_code
_entity_poly.pdbx_strand_id
1 'polypeptide(L)'
;MSTNLDDLMLRTARGERRAFEALYDRTSAKLYGVCLRILNDRQLAEDALHDTFVNVWLRADRFTAGKASVISWLCVIARNAAIDLLRRRRTVPDGEDMTVFIDDAPDPERRAEASSEMRRLEDCIEQLPKNHGGMVRSAYFEGLTYSDIAERLGAPVGTVKSAVRRAIIKLRECVDRIPSGLQSVSDDAPEGSETDGGVVLR
;
A
#
# COMPACT_ATOMS: atom_id res chain seq x y z
N MET A 1 20.32 8.69 14.48
CA MET A 1 20.65 7.89 13.29
C MET A 1 19.35 7.51 12.59
N SER A 2 19.06 8.08 11.42
CA SER A 2 17.88 7.70 10.65
C SER A 2 18.12 6.34 10.00
N THR A 3 17.71 5.25 10.65
CA THR A 3 17.91 3.88 10.13
C THR A 3 17.06 3.66 8.88
N ASN A 4 17.66 3.22 7.76
CA ASN A 4 16.95 2.95 6.51
C ASN A 4 16.07 1.68 6.64
N LEU A 5 14.90 1.64 6.00
CA LEU A 5 14.01 0.47 5.96
C LEU A 5 14.70 -0.79 5.45
N ASP A 6 15.64 -0.66 4.50
CA ASP A 6 16.39 -1.79 3.97
C ASP A 6 17.25 -2.45 5.06
N ASP A 7 17.90 -1.66 5.92
CA ASP A 7 18.68 -2.18 7.07
C ASP A 7 17.76 -2.89 8.07
N LEU A 8 16.64 -2.27 8.42
CA LEU A 8 15.65 -2.86 9.34
C LEU A 8 15.13 -4.19 8.80
N MET A 9 14.88 -4.28 7.50
CA MET A 9 14.42 -5.50 6.84
C MET A 9 15.48 -6.60 6.87
N LEU A 10 16.74 -6.29 6.56
CA LEU A 10 17.85 -7.25 6.59
C LEU A 10 18.11 -7.78 8.01
N ARG A 11 17.99 -6.91 9.03
CA ARG A 11 18.14 -7.29 10.44
C ARG A 11 16.95 -8.11 10.94
N THR A 12 15.74 -7.78 10.50
CA THR A 12 14.54 -8.60 10.74
C THR A 12 14.72 -10.01 10.17
N ALA A 13 15.28 -10.14 8.97
CA ALA A 13 15.58 -11.44 8.36
C ALA A 13 16.56 -12.31 9.16
N ARG A 14 17.36 -11.69 10.03
CA ARG A 14 18.27 -12.37 10.97
C ARG A 14 17.62 -12.68 12.32
N GLY A 15 16.33 -12.40 12.49
CA GLY A 15 15.57 -12.62 13.72
C GLY A 15 15.74 -11.52 14.78
N GLU A 16 16.21 -10.33 14.40
CA GLU A 16 16.42 -9.24 15.36
C GLU A 16 15.10 -8.51 15.69
N ARG A 17 14.55 -8.76 16.89
CA ARG A 17 13.24 -8.24 17.31
C ARG A 17 13.13 -6.70 17.30
N ARG A 18 14.18 -6.00 17.73
CA ARG A 18 14.20 -4.52 17.73
C ARG A 18 14.12 -3.92 16.33
N ALA A 19 14.72 -4.60 15.35
CA ALA A 19 14.63 -4.16 13.96
C ALA A 19 13.21 -4.36 13.41
N PHE A 20 12.56 -5.46 13.78
CA PHE A 20 11.17 -5.73 13.42
C PHE A 20 10.18 -4.74 14.05
N GLU A 21 10.37 -4.41 15.33
CA GLU A 21 9.57 -3.40 16.03
C GLU A 21 9.71 -2.02 15.36
N ALA A 22 10.94 -1.58 15.08
CA ALA A 22 11.17 -0.34 14.35
C ALA A 22 10.65 -0.36 12.90
N LEU A 23 10.62 -1.53 12.25
CA LEU A 23 9.98 -1.70 10.94
C LEU A 23 8.47 -1.57 11.04
N TYR A 24 7.85 -2.16 12.07
CA TYR A 24 6.43 -2.06 12.37
C TYR A 24 6.03 -0.61 12.59
N ASP A 25 6.69 0.11 13.50
CA ASP A 25 6.36 1.49 13.86
C ASP A 25 6.36 2.43 12.64
N ARG A 26 7.27 2.19 11.70
CA ARG A 26 7.43 3.03 10.50
C ARG A 26 6.46 2.70 9.37
N THR A 27 5.85 1.52 9.37
CA THR A 27 5.11 1.01 8.21
C THR A 27 3.66 0.63 8.51
N SER A 28 3.32 0.34 9.77
CA SER A 28 2.01 -0.14 10.21
C SER A 28 0.87 0.76 9.76
N ALA A 29 0.97 2.07 9.94
CA ALA A 29 -0.07 3.01 9.52
C ALA A 29 -0.36 2.96 8.00
N LYS A 30 0.69 2.84 7.17
CA LYS A 30 0.54 2.73 5.72
C LYS A 30 -0.08 1.39 5.32
N LEU A 31 0.38 0.30 5.92
CA LEU A 31 -0.14 -1.04 5.62
C LEU A 31 -1.58 -1.21 6.12
N TYR A 32 -1.92 -0.63 7.27
CA TYR A 32 -3.29 -0.57 7.77
C TYR A 32 -4.22 0.14 6.77
N GLY A 33 -3.77 1.28 6.22
CA GLY A 33 -4.51 1.98 5.16
C GLY A 33 -4.69 1.16 3.88
N VAL A 34 -3.79 0.22 3.57
CA VAL A 34 -3.95 -0.75 2.46
C VAL A 34 -5.02 -1.78 2.82
N CYS A 35 -4.94 -2.39 3.99
CA CYS A 35 -5.90 -3.40 4.45
C CYS A 35 -7.33 -2.83 4.54
N LEU A 36 -7.47 -1.65 5.16
CA LEU A 36 -8.77 -0.97 5.34
C LEU A 36 -9.44 -0.65 4.01
N ARG A 37 -8.67 -0.32 2.96
CA ARG A 37 -9.22 -0.06 1.62
C ARG A 37 -9.86 -1.30 1.01
N ILE A 38 -9.23 -2.46 1.21
CA ILE A 38 -9.65 -3.72 0.59
C ILE A 38 -10.83 -4.31 1.36
N LEU A 39 -10.80 -4.21 2.69
CA LEU A 39 -11.76 -4.87 3.56
C LEU A 39 -12.96 -4.00 3.92
N ASN A 40 -12.81 -2.68 3.88
CA ASN A 40 -13.81 -1.68 4.29
C ASN A 40 -14.38 -1.93 5.71
N ASP A 41 -13.59 -2.57 6.57
CA ASP A 41 -13.94 -2.97 7.93
C ASP A 41 -12.69 -2.81 8.81
N ARG A 42 -12.83 -2.11 9.94
CA ARG A 42 -11.69 -1.78 10.80
C ARG A 42 -11.13 -3.02 11.51
N GLN A 43 -12.01 -3.88 12.00
CA GLN A 43 -11.61 -5.08 12.73
C GLN A 43 -10.87 -6.04 11.80
N LEU A 44 -11.42 -6.29 10.61
CA LEU A 44 -10.77 -7.14 9.62
C LEU A 44 -9.45 -6.53 9.13
N ALA A 45 -9.37 -5.20 9.03
CA ALA A 45 -8.13 -4.53 8.65
C ALA A 45 -7.03 -4.68 9.70
N GLU A 46 -7.38 -4.65 10.99
CA GLU A 46 -6.46 -4.94 12.09
C GLU A 46 -5.99 -6.40 12.05
N ASP A 47 -6.90 -7.35 11.83
CA ASP A 47 -6.56 -8.78 11.69
C ASP A 47 -5.63 -9.02 10.49
N ALA A 48 -5.93 -8.41 9.33
CA ALA A 48 -5.08 -8.48 8.14
C ALA A 48 -3.69 -7.88 8.39
N LEU A 49 -3.63 -6.76 9.12
CA LEU A 49 -2.37 -6.11 9.48
C LEU A 49 -1.53 -7.02 10.39
N HIS A 50 -2.17 -7.67 11.36
CA HIS A 50 -1.51 -8.66 12.22
C HIS A 50 -0.91 -9.80 11.39
N ASP A 51 -1.73 -10.43 10.55
CA ASP A 51 -1.30 -11.51 9.64
C ASP A 51 -0.17 -11.06 8.71
N THR A 52 -0.20 -9.80 8.26
CA THR A 52 0.86 -9.20 7.45
C THR A 52 2.19 -9.25 8.19
N PHE A 53 2.23 -8.75 9.42
CA PHE A 53 3.47 -8.67 10.19
C PHE A 53 3.96 -10.05 10.65
N VAL A 54 3.06 -10.99 10.94
CA VAL A 54 3.41 -12.40 11.15
C VAL A 54 4.10 -12.96 9.89
N ASN A 55 3.53 -12.73 8.71
CA ASN A 55 4.12 -13.18 7.45
C ASN A 55 5.46 -12.49 7.15
N VAL A 56 5.60 -11.21 7.49
CA VAL A 56 6.87 -10.47 7.34
C VAL A 56 7.94 -11.11 8.19
N TRP A 57 7.67 -11.37 9.47
CA TRP A 57 8.62 -12.02 10.37
C TRP A 57 9.06 -13.39 9.84
N LEU A 58 8.11 -14.21 9.37
CA LEU A 58 8.37 -15.56 8.87
C LEU A 58 9.07 -15.61 7.51
N ARG A 59 9.01 -14.54 6.72
CA ARG A 59 9.46 -14.53 5.31
C ARG A 59 10.43 -13.41 4.99
N ALA A 60 10.99 -12.74 6.01
CA ALA A 60 11.87 -11.60 5.82
C ALA A 60 13.14 -11.97 5.03
N ASP A 61 13.59 -13.22 5.14
CA ASP A 61 14.68 -13.83 4.37
C ASP A 61 14.43 -13.84 2.85
N ARG A 62 13.16 -13.81 2.41
CA ARG A 62 12.78 -13.80 0.99
C ARG A 62 12.89 -12.41 0.34
N PHE A 63 13.07 -11.36 1.13
CA PHE A 63 13.28 -10.03 0.59
C PHE A 63 14.64 -9.94 -0.10
N THR A 64 14.67 -9.46 -1.34
CA THR A 64 15.90 -9.20 -2.08
C THR A 64 16.00 -7.72 -2.38
N ALA A 65 16.95 -7.04 -1.77
CA ALA A 65 17.26 -5.64 -2.06
C ALA A 65 17.54 -5.45 -3.57
N GLY A 66 17.06 -4.34 -4.13
CA GLY A 66 17.21 -4.01 -5.56
C GLY A 66 16.14 -4.59 -6.50
N LYS A 67 15.36 -5.61 -6.10
CA LYS A 67 14.21 -6.09 -6.91
C LYS A 67 12.93 -5.27 -6.68
N ALA A 68 12.73 -4.80 -5.45
CA ALA A 68 11.64 -3.93 -5.04
C ALA A 68 12.07 -3.15 -3.78
N SER A 69 11.44 -2.00 -3.53
CA SER A 69 11.57 -1.33 -2.23
C SER A 69 10.89 -2.15 -1.13
N VAL A 70 11.36 -2.01 0.12
CA VAL A 70 10.74 -2.66 1.29
C VAL A 70 9.25 -2.34 1.37
N ILE A 71 8.87 -1.07 1.20
CA ILE A 71 7.45 -0.66 1.21
C ILE A 71 6.63 -1.41 0.14
N SER A 72 7.13 -1.52 -1.09
CA SER A 72 6.42 -2.24 -2.15
C SER A 72 6.23 -3.71 -1.81
N TRP A 73 7.25 -4.36 -1.23
CA TRP A 73 7.18 -5.75 -0.81
C TRP A 73 6.18 -5.94 0.34
N LEU A 74 6.20 -5.07 1.35
CA LEU A 74 5.26 -5.09 2.46
C LEU A 74 3.81 -4.88 2.00
N CYS A 75 3.56 -3.93 1.09
CA CYS A 75 2.23 -3.69 0.53
C CYS A 75 1.67 -4.92 -0.21
N VAL A 76 2.52 -5.69 -0.90
CA VAL A 76 2.11 -6.94 -1.55
C VAL A 76 1.65 -7.97 -0.52
N ILE A 77 2.38 -8.11 0.59
CA ILE A 77 2.00 -9.04 1.67
C ILE A 77 0.69 -8.59 2.31
N ALA A 78 0.56 -7.30 2.65
CA ALA A 78 -0.64 -6.73 3.25
C ALA A 78 -1.88 -6.94 2.38
N ARG A 79 -1.75 -6.66 1.08
CA ARG A 79 -2.82 -6.90 0.12
C ARG A 79 -3.22 -8.38 0.06
N ASN A 80 -2.24 -9.29 0.07
CA ASN A 80 -2.55 -10.72 0.00
C ASN A 80 -3.29 -11.19 1.26
N ALA A 81 -2.86 -10.76 2.45
CA ALA A 81 -3.54 -11.06 3.71
C ALA A 81 -4.99 -10.55 3.70
N ALA A 82 -5.20 -9.30 3.26
CA ALA A 82 -6.54 -8.71 3.17
C ALA A 82 -7.45 -9.47 2.18
N ILE A 83 -6.94 -9.84 1.01
CA ILE A 83 -7.70 -10.62 0.01
C ILE A 83 -8.02 -12.02 0.52
N ASP A 84 -7.09 -12.66 1.24
CA ASP A 84 -7.32 -13.98 1.80
C ASP A 84 -8.43 -13.96 2.86
N LEU A 85 -8.50 -12.92 3.71
CA LEU A 85 -9.63 -12.72 4.63
C LEU A 85 -10.94 -12.45 3.89
N LEU A 86 -10.93 -11.60 2.85
CA LEU A 86 -12.10 -11.31 2.03
C LEU A 86 -12.67 -12.59 1.39
N ARG A 87 -11.79 -13.48 0.92
CA ARG A 87 -12.18 -14.78 0.32
C ARG A 87 -12.74 -15.76 1.35
N ARG A 88 -12.15 -15.82 2.55
CA ARG A 88 -12.68 -16.66 3.64
C ARG A 88 -14.11 -16.24 3.99
N ARG A 89 -14.38 -14.94 4.09
CA ARG A 89 -15.73 -14.39 4.32
C ARG A 89 -16.73 -14.82 3.25
N ARG A 90 -16.32 -14.81 1.97
CA ARG A 90 -17.19 -15.24 0.85
C ARG A 90 -17.46 -16.75 0.81
N THR A 91 -16.61 -17.56 1.44
CA THR A 91 -16.68 -19.02 1.37
C THR A 91 -17.45 -19.64 2.55
N VAL A 92 -17.65 -18.91 3.65
CA VAL A 92 -18.51 -19.37 4.76
C VAL A 92 -19.97 -19.27 4.29
N PRO A 93 -20.70 -20.40 4.12
CA PRO A 93 -22.12 -20.38 3.85
C PRO A 93 -22.84 -20.19 5.18
N ASP A 94 -22.99 -18.94 5.61
CA ASP A 94 -23.89 -18.64 6.71
C ASP A 94 -25.25 -18.24 6.14
N GLY A 95 -26.30 -18.85 6.66
CA GLY A 95 -27.67 -18.80 6.18
C GLY A 95 -28.39 -17.48 6.44
N GLU A 96 -27.74 -16.36 6.17
CA GLU A 96 -28.39 -15.06 6.07
C GLU A 96 -27.85 -14.35 4.82
N ASP A 97 -28.79 -13.93 3.98
CA ASP A 97 -28.63 -13.14 2.76
C ASP A 97 -27.93 -11.81 3.07
N MET A 98 -26.63 -11.86 3.36
CA MET A 98 -25.76 -10.69 3.33
C MET A 98 -25.11 -10.67 1.96
N THR A 99 -25.92 -10.30 0.96
CA THR A 99 -25.39 -9.59 -0.20
C THR A 99 -24.72 -8.33 0.35
N VAL A 100 -23.43 -8.45 0.68
CA VAL A 100 -22.58 -7.29 0.86
C VAL A 100 -22.44 -6.70 -0.53
N PHE A 101 -23.42 -5.86 -0.89
CA PHE A 101 -23.22 -4.83 -1.88
C PHE A 101 -21.98 -4.08 -1.43
N ILE A 102 -20.85 -4.31 -2.12
CA ILE A 102 -19.78 -3.34 -2.16
C ILE A 102 -20.44 -2.16 -2.88
N ASP A 103 -20.97 -1.23 -2.09
CA ASP A 103 -21.50 0.02 -2.62
C ASP A 103 -20.35 0.68 -3.40
N ASP A 104 -20.55 0.83 -4.70
CA ASP A 104 -19.55 1.33 -5.66
C ASP A 104 -19.44 2.87 -5.59
N ALA A 105 -19.93 3.46 -4.50
CA ALA A 105 -19.78 4.85 -4.15
C ALA A 105 -19.04 4.96 -2.81
N PRO A 106 -17.84 5.55 -2.78
CA PRO A 106 -17.26 5.97 -1.52
C PRO A 106 -18.21 7.01 -0.90
N ASP A 107 -18.63 6.74 0.34
CA ASP A 107 -19.32 7.69 1.20
C ASP A 107 -18.61 9.06 1.12
N PRO A 108 -19.32 10.16 0.79
CA PRO A 108 -18.71 11.48 0.60
C PRO A 108 -17.93 11.98 1.82
N GLU A 109 -18.26 11.53 3.04
CA GLU A 109 -17.45 11.81 4.24
C GLU A 109 -16.08 11.12 4.20
N ARG A 110 -15.98 9.90 3.67
CA ARG A 110 -14.71 9.16 3.58
C ARG A 110 -13.81 9.61 2.43
N ARG A 111 -14.38 10.25 1.39
CA ARG A 111 -13.59 10.95 0.36
C ARG A 111 -12.85 12.17 0.92
N ALA A 112 -13.34 12.77 2.00
CA ALA A 112 -12.75 13.97 2.57
C ALA A 112 -11.38 13.72 3.21
N GLU A 113 -11.19 12.56 3.85
CA GLU A 113 -9.96 12.15 4.56
C GLU A 113 -8.84 11.59 3.66
N ALA A 114 -9.06 11.52 2.35
CA ALA A 114 -8.07 11.03 1.40
C ALA A 114 -6.81 11.92 1.40
N SER A 115 -5.63 11.35 1.61
CA SER A 115 -4.38 12.10 1.41
C SER A 115 -4.32 12.66 -0.01
N SER A 116 -3.58 13.76 -0.22
CA SER A 116 -3.43 14.36 -1.56
C SER A 116 -2.88 13.36 -2.59
N GLU A 117 -2.01 12.43 -2.17
CA GLU A 117 -1.53 11.32 -2.99
C GLU A 117 -2.65 10.34 -3.38
N MET A 118 -3.61 10.12 -2.48
CA MET A 118 -4.73 9.20 -2.72
C MET A 118 -5.68 9.74 -3.78
N ARG A 119 -6.08 11.01 -3.66
CA ARG A 119 -6.93 11.67 -4.64
C ARG A 119 -6.30 11.64 -6.04
N ARG A 120 -5.00 11.88 -6.14
CA ARG A 120 -4.27 11.77 -7.41
C ARG A 120 -4.32 10.38 -8.02
N LEU A 121 -4.17 9.33 -7.21
CA LEU A 121 -4.27 7.96 -7.69
C LEU A 121 -5.68 7.66 -8.20
N GLU A 122 -6.71 8.12 -7.49
CA GLU A 122 -8.11 7.98 -7.93
C GLU A 122 -8.36 8.71 -9.26
N ASP A 123 -7.90 9.95 -9.38
CA ASP A 123 -7.97 10.73 -10.63
C ASP A 123 -7.28 10.01 -11.79
N CYS A 124 -6.10 9.42 -11.54
CA CYS A 124 -5.37 8.65 -12.55
C CYS A 124 -6.10 7.35 -12.95
N ILE A 125 -6.80 6.70 -12.02
CA ILE A 125 -7.64 5.53 -12.31
C ILE A 125 -8.84 5.92 -13.16
N GLU A 126 -9.46 7.06 -12.89
CA GLU A 126 -10.59 7.57 -13.68
C GLU A 126 -10.19 7.96 -15.11
N GLN A 127 -8.93 8.36 -15.33
CA GLN A 127 -8.38 8.65 -16.66
C GLN A 127 -8.06 7.40 -17.49
N LEU A 128 -8.12 6.20 -16.91
CA LEU A 128 -7.93 4.97 -17.69
C LEU A 128 -9.11 4.74 -18.64
N PRO A 129 -8.91 4.12 -19.82
CA PRO A 129 -10.01 3.73 -20.70
C PRO A 129 -11.04 2.90 -19.93
N LYS A 130 -12.34 3.12 -20.14
CA LYS A 130 -13.45 2.67 -19.27
C LYS A 130 -13.37 1.21 -18.76
N ASN A 131 -12.81 0.28 -19.54
CA ASN A 131 -12.69 -1.12 -19.12
C ASN A 131 -11.42 -1.42 -18.29
N HIS A 132 -10.38 -0.60 -18.39
CA HIS A 132 -9.09 -0.80 -17.71
C HIS A 132 -9.14 -0.36 -16.24
N GLY A 133 -9.80 0.77 -15.94
CA GLY A 133 -9.98 1.23 -14.55
C GLY A 133 -10.79 0.24 -13.72
N GLY A 134 -11.90 -0.27 -14.27
CA GLY A 134 -12.71 -1.32 -13.63
C GLY A 134 -11.93 -2.62 -13.42
N MET A 135 -11.17 -3.08 -14.42
CA MET A 135 -10.31 -4.28 -14.25
C MET A 135 -9.25 -4.11 -13.16
N VAL A 136 -8.63 -2.94 -13.06
CA VAL A 136 -7.67 -2.66 -11.99
C VAL A 136 -8.39 -2.64 -10.64
N ARG A 137 -9.57 -2.01 -10.55
CA ARG A 137 -10.34 -1.96 -9.31
C ARG A 137 -10.76 -3.35 -8.84
N SER A 138 -11.32 -4.15 -9.74
CA SER A 138 -11.70 -5.54 -9.46
C SER A 138 -10.51 -6.41 -9.05
N ALA A 139 -9.39 -6.29 -9.76
CA ALA A 139 -8.21 -7.07 -9.43
C ALA A 139 -7.62 -6.64 -8.08
N TYR A 140 -7.49 -5.34 -7.82
CA TYR A 140 -6.70 -4.82 -6.70
C TYR A 140 -7.49 -4.59 -5.41
N PHE A 141 -8.78 -4.23 -5.51
CA PHE A 141 -9.62 -3.90 -4.36
C PHE A 141 -10.73 -4.93 -4.10
N GLU A 142 -11.34 -5.51 -5.13
CA GLU A 142 -12.42 -6.51 -4.95
C GLU A 142 -11.90 -7.95 -4.76
N GLY A 143 -10.58 -8.17 -4.85
CA GLY A 143 -9.95 -9.48 -4.63
C GLY A 143 -10.24 -10.53 -5.71
N LEU A 144 -10.87 -10.13 -6.82
CA LEU A 144 -11.22 -11.01 -7.94
C LEU A 144 -9.96 -11.54 -8.62
N THR A 145 -9.98 -12.82 -8.98
CA THR A 145 -8.92 -13.41 -9.79
C THR A 145 -8.99 -12.89 -11.23
N TYR A 146 -7.90 -13.00 -11.99
CA TYR A 146 -7.94 -12.71 -13.42
C TYR A 146 -8.92 -13.61 -14.18
N SER A 147 -9.23 -14.79 -13.64
CA SER A 147 -10.26 -15.68 -14.18
C SER A 147 -11.67 -15.16 -13.90
N ASP A 148 -11.95 -14.70 -12.67
CA ASP A 148 -13.25 -14.14 -12.30
C ASP A 148 -13.56 -12.88 -13.11
N ILE A 149 -12.54 -12.03 -13.32
CA ILE A 149 -12.65 -10.81 -14.15
C ILE A 149 -12.87 -11.19 -15.62
N ALA A 150 -12.17 -12.21 -16.11
CA ALA A 150 -12.32 -12.73 -17.47
C ALA A 150 -13.73 -13.26 -17.71
N GLU A 151 -14.28 -14.02 -16.76
CA GLU A 151 -15.65 -14.53 -16.80
C GLU A 151 -16.66 -13.38 -16.80
N ARG A 152 -16.53 -12.43 -15.87
CA ARG A 152 -17.42 -11.26 -15.78
C ARG A 152 -17.43 -10.41 -17.05
N LEU A 153 -16.30 -10.31 -17.75
CA LEU A 153 -16.15 -9.50 -18.95
C LEU A 153 -16.34 -10.29 -20.26
N GLY A 154 -16.55 -11.61 -20.20
CA GLY A 154 -16.60 -12.47 -21.38
C GLY A 154 -15.30 -12.43 -22.22
N ALA A 155 -14.15 -12.25 -21.58
CA ALA A 155 -12.85 -12.04 -22.24
C ALA A 155 -11.83 -13.13 -21.85
N PRO A 156 -10.85 -13.48 -22.72
CA PRO A 156 -9.81 -14.42 -22.34
C PRO A 156 -8.95 -13.94 -21.16
N VAL A 157 -8.55 -14.84 -20.26
CA VAL A 157 -7.69 -14.52 -19.09
C VAL A 157 -6.37 -13.85 -19.50
N GLY A 158 -5.78 -14.27 -20.64
CA GLY A 158 -4.59 -13.63 -21.20
C GLY A 158 -4.81 -12.16 -21.56
N THR A 159 -5.98 -11.84 -22.11
CA THR A 159 -6.40 -10.47 -22.43
C THR A 159 -6.51 -9.64 -21.16
N VAL A 160 -7.19 -10.16 -20.13
CA VAL A 160 -7.32 -9.48 -18.82
C VAL A 160 -5.95 -9.23 -18.19
N LYS A 161 -5.06 -10.24 -18.12
CA LYS A 161 -3.69 -10.08 -17.59
C LYS A 161 -2.93 -8.98 -18.32
N SER A 162 -2.98 -8.98 -19.65
CA SER A 162 -2.28 -7.97 -20.46
C SER A 162 -2.89 -6.57 -20.29
N ALA A 163 -4.22 -6.47 -20.17
CA ALA A 163 -4.92 -5.21 -19.97
C ALA A 163 -4.63 -4.60 -18.60
N VAL A 164 -4.69 -5.39 -17.53
CA VAL A 164 -4.33 -4.97 -16.17
C VAL A 164 -2.87 -4.50 -16.12
N ARG A 165 -1.94 -5.25 -16.72
CA ARG A 165 -0.54 -4.84 -16.79
C ARG A 165 -0.36 -3.49 -17.49
N ARG A 166 -0.99 -3.29 -18.65
CA ARG A 166 -0.95 -2.01 -19.38
C ARG A 166 -1.57 -0.87 -18.56
N ALA A 167 -2.66 -1.13 -17.85
CA ALA A 167 -3.31 -0.16 -16.98
C ALA A 167 -2.37 0.30 -15.85
N ILE A 168 -1.67 -0.63 -15.19
CA ILE A 168 -0.71 -0.30 -14.12
C ILE A 168 0.45 0.55 -14.64
N ILE A 169 0.97 0.25 -15.84
CA ILE A 169 2.03 1.06 -16.46
C ILE A 169 1.54 2.50 -16.68
N LYS A 170 0.34 2.67 -17.25
CA LYS A 170 -0.26 4.00 -17.44
C LYS A 170 -0.53 4.73 -16.13
N LEU A 171 -0.96 4.01 -15.09
CA LEU A 171 -1.17 4.60 -13.76
C LEU A 171 0.13 5.14 -13.19
N ARG A 172 1.23 4.39 -13.30
CA ARG A 172 2.55 4.85 -12.87
C ARG A 172 2.96 6.11 -13.63
N GLU A 173 2.84 6.12 -14.95
CA GLU A 173 3.14 7.30 -15.78
C GLU A 173 2.28 8.53 -15.44
N CYS A 174 1.02 8.31 -15.04
CA CYS A 174 0.11 9.38 -14.62
C CYS A 174 0.53 9.95 -13.26
N VAL A 175 0.77 9.09 -12.27
CA VAL A 175 1.18 9.50 -10.93
C VAL A 175 2.54 10.21 -10.95
N ASP A 176 3.50 9.71 -11.72
CA ASP A 176 4.84 10.31 -11.85
C ASP A 176 4.80 11.71 -12.51
N ARG A 177 3.75 12.04 -13.26
CA ARG A 177 3.57 13.33 -13.93
C ARG A 177 2.99 14.41 -13.03
N ILE A 178 2.27 14.03 -11.99
CA ILE A 178 1.63 14.98 -11.08
C ILE A 178 2.68 15.37 -10.03
N PRO A 179 3.20 16.62 -10.02
CA PRO A 179 4.23 17.00 -9.06
C PRO A 179 3.72 16.81 -7.63
N SER A 180 4.49 16.04 -6.86
CA SER A 180 4.17 15.74 -5.47
C SER A 180 4.27 17.01 -4.63
N GLY A 181 3.13 17.61 -4.30
CA GLY A 181 3.02 18.67 -3.29
C GLY A 181 3.39 18.27 -1.85
N LEU A 182 4.14 17.18 -1.66
CA LEU A 182 4.89 16.84 -0.45
C LEU A 182 6.37 16.68 -0.82
N GLN A 183 7.00 17.79 -1.19
CA GLN A 183 8.35 18.04 -0.71
C GLN A 183 8.19 18.92 0.53
N SER A 184 8.22 18.32 1.71
CA SER A 184 8.46 19.07 2.93
C SER A 184 9.53 18.35 3.74
N VAL A 185 10.57 19.14 4.04
CA VAL A 185 11.68 18.91 4.96
C VAL A 185 12.82 18.04 4.43
N SER A 186 13.64 18.63 3.57
CA SER A 186 15.08 18.38 3.58
C SER A 186 15.83 19.71 3.40
N ASP A 187 16.51 20.09 4.49
CA ASP A 187 17.75 20.86 4.58
C ASP A 187 17.77 22.31 4.09
N ASP A 188 17.39 23.23 4.98
CA ASP A 188 18.11 24.50 5.15
C ASP A 188 17.96 24.96 6.60
N ALA A 189 18.95 24.61 7.43
CA ALA A 189 19.19 25.26 8.70
C ALA A 189 20.37 26.22 8.50
N PRO A 190 20.24 27.51 8.90
CA PRO A 190 21.33 28.46 8.77
C PRO A 190 22.42 28.09 9.79
N GLU A 191 23.62 27.84 9.28
CA GLU A 191 24.84 27.71 10.07
C GLU A 191 25.15 29.09 10.68
N GLY A 192 24.75 29.27 11.94
CA GLY A 192 25.14 30.40 12.77
C GLY A 192 25.97 29.90 13.93
N SER A 193 27.28 30.11 13.86
CA SER A 193 28.07 30.69 14.96
C SER A 193 29.57 30.67 14.64
N GLU A 194 30.14 31.83 14.36
CA GLU A 194 31.56 32.08 14.62
C GLU A 194 31.64 33.43 15.34
N THR A 195 31.39 33.41 16.65
CA THR A 195 31.83 34.48 17.56
C THR A 195 33.02 33.92 18.31
N ASP A 196 34.22 34.20 17.80
CA ASP A 196 35.47 34.00 18.54
C ASP A 196 35.60 35.11 19.59
N GLY A 197 35.50 34.73 20.85
CA GLY A 197 35.75 35.57 22.01
C GLY A 197 37.23 35.60 22.33
N GLY A 198 37.97 36.53 21.72
CA GLY A 198 39.34 36.86 22.08
C GLY A 198 39.39 37.71 23.36
N VAL A 199 39.59 37.06 24.51
CA VAL A 199 40.00 37.70 25.77
C VAL A 199 41.48 38.07 25.69
N VAL A 200 41.82 39.35 25.85
CA VAL A 200 43.13 39.78 26.37
C VAL A 200 42.90 40.85 27.43
N LEU A 201 43.18 40.47 28.68
CA LEU A 201 43.34 41.37 29.82
C LEU A 201 44.84 41.60 30.05
N ARG A 202 45.19 42.87 30.25
CA ARG A 202 46.48 43.47 30.69
C ARG A 202 47.58 43.64 29.65
#